data_AF-A0A0V8JKL7-F1
#
_entry.id   AF-A0A0V8JKL7-F1
#
_cell.length_a   1.000
_cell.length_b   1.000
_cell.length_c   1.000
_cell.angle_alpha   90.00
_cell.angle_beta   90.00
_cell.angle_gamma   90.00
#
_symmetry.space_group_name_H-M   'P 1'
#
loop_
_entity.id
_entity.type
_entity.pdbx_description
1 polymer ?
#
loop_
_entity_poly.entity_id
_entity_poly.type
_entity_poly.pdbx_seq_one_letter_code
_entity_poly.pdbx_strand_id
1 'polypeptide(L)' 'MKDKKKQKIIMSLIIAIVALLVTSFILFFKGYYGASLGVGGVFFVLATALGQWSSTKNEDYVYRKSGGPYL' A
#
# COMPACT_ATOMS: atom_id res chain seq x y z
N MET A 1 0.35 18.55 -14.11
CA MET A 1 -0.71 18.69 -13.06
C MET A 1 -1.33 17.37 -12.62
N LYS A 2 -1.51 16.38 -13.51
CA LYS A 2 -2.06 15.05 -13.16
C LYS A 2 -1.17 14.24 -12.20
N ASP A 3 0.14 14.34 -12.29
CA ASP A 3 1.08 13.60 -11.44
C ASP A 3 1.07 14.06 -9.98
N LYS A 4 0.95 15.39 -9.76
CA LYS A 4 0.76 15.96 -8.42
C LYS A 4 -0.55 15.46 -7.79
N LYS A 5 -1.62 15.33 -8.57
CA LYS A 5 -2.90 14.75 -8.10
C LYS A 5 -2.74 13.25 -7.77
N LYS A 6 -2.04 12.49 -8.61
CA LYS A 6 -1.75 11.06 -8.35
C LYS A 6 -0.96 10.85 -7.06
N GLN A 7 0.12 11.60 -6.83
CA GLN A 7 0.89 11.51 -5.59
C GLN A 7 0.06 11.82 -4.35
N LYS A 8 -0.81 12.84 -4.42
CA LYS A 8 -1.70 13.20 -3.30
C LYS A 8 -2.68 12.07 -2.96
N ILE A 9 -3.21 11.38 -3.98
CA ILE A 9 -4.11 10.23 -3.79
C ILE A 9 -3.36 9.05 -3.16
N ILE A 10 -2.16 8.73 -3.65
CA ILE A 10 -1.33 7.65 -3.10
C ILE A 10 -0.99 7.94 -1.62
N MET A 11 -0.61 9.18 -1.31
CA MET A 11 -0.27 9.58 0.05
C MET A 11 -1.49 9.51 0.99
N SER A 12 -2.67 9.92 0.53
CA SER A 12 -3.92 9.75 1.26
C SER A 12 -4.25 8.28 1.51
N LEU A 13 -3.97 7.41 0.54
CA LEU A 13 -4.22 5.97 0.64
C LEU A 13 -3.27 5.30 1.66
N ILE A 14 -2.00 5.71 1.69
CA ILE A 14 -1.03 5.24 2.69
C ILE A 14 -1.48 5.62 4.10
N ILE A 15 -1.94 6.87 4.30
CA ILE A 15 -2.47 7.32 5.60
C ILE A 15 -3.66 6.46 6.03
N ALA A 16 -4.58 6.16 5.10
CA ALA A 16 -5.74 5.29 5.38
C ALA A 16 -5.33 3.87 5.79
N ILE A 17 -4.29 3.30 5.16
CA ILE A 17 -3.78 1.96 5.46
C ILE A 17 -3.13 1.92 6.84
N VAL A 18 -2.34 2.94 7.20
CA VAL A 18 -1.76 3.05 8.55
C VAL A 18 -2.87 3.20 9.59
N ALA A 19 -3.92 3.98 9.30
CA ALA A 19 -5.07 4.11 10.19
C ALA A 19 -5.78 2.75 10.41
N LEU A 20 -6.02 1.98 9.34
CA LEU A 20 -6.60 0.63 9.43
C LEU A 20 -5.74 -0.30 10.31
N LEU A 21 -4.42 -0.24 10.18
CA LEU A 21 -3.50 -1.02 11.00
C LEU A 21 -3.65 -0.66 12.48
N VAL A 22 -3.58 0.63 12.81
CA VAL A 22 -3.72 1.10 14.19
C VAL A 22 -5.09 0.72 14.77
N THR A 23 -6.16 0.90 14.01
CA THR A 23 -7.51 0.50 14.41
C THR A 23 -7.61 -1.00 14.67
N SER A 24 -6.99 -1.84 13.83
CA SER A 24 -6.92 -3.28 14.04
C SER A 24 -6.27 -3.64 15.38
N PHE A 25 -5.14 -3.00 15.71
CA PHE A 25 -4.47 -3.21 16.99
C PHE A 25 -5.33 -2.75 18.18
N ILE A 26 -5.96 -1.57 18.10
CA ILE A 26 -6.84 -1.08 19.16
C ILE A 26 -8.01 -2.05 19.40
N LEU A 27 -8.66 -2.55 18.32
CA LEU A 27 -9.74 -3.52 18.42
C LEU A 27 -9.29 -4.83 19.07
N PHE A 28 -8.08 -5.30 18.72
CA PHE A 28 -7.49 -6.50 19.30
C PHE A 28 -7.30 -6.35 20.83
N PHE A 29 -6.68 -5.25 21.28
CA PHE A 29 -6.48 -5.01 22.72
C PHE A 29 -7.78 -4.76 23.49
N LYS A 30 -8.84 -4.29 22.81
CA LYS A 30 -10.18 -4.18 23.41
C LYS A 30 -10.95 -5.51 23.46
N GLY A 31 -10.38 -6.61 22.97
CA GLY A 31 -11.01 -7.93 22.97
C GLY A 31 -11.95 -8.22 21.79
N TYR A 32 -12.03 -7.32 20.80
CA TYR A 32 -12.84 -7.51 19.59
C TYR A 32 -12.07 -8.33 18.54
N TYR A 33 -11.69 -9.56 18.88
CA TYR A 33 -10.77 -10.37 18.08
C TYR A 33 -11.26 -10.60 16.64
N GLY A 34 -12.54 -10.96 16.45
CA GLY A 34 -13.10 -11.17 15.11
C GLY A 34 -13.07 -9.91 14.23
N ALA A 35 -13.46 -8.76 14.79
CA ALA A 35 -13.40 -7.49 14.08
C ALA A 35 -11.95 -7.06 13.80
N SER A 36 -11.04 -7.30 14.74
CA SER A 36 -9.61 -7.00 14.55
C SER A 36 -9.00 -7.82 13.43
N LEU A 37 -9.34 -9.11 13.33
CA LEU A 37 -8.87 -9.97 12.24
C LEU A 37 -9.46 -9.55 10.90
N GLY A 38 -10.73 -9.15 10.87
CA GLY A 38 -11.36 -8.61 9.66
C GLY A 38 -10.66 -7.34 9.17
N VAL A 39 -10.48 -6.35 10.06
CA VAL A 39 -9.82 -5.08 9.71
C VAL A 39 -8.34 -5.28 9.36
N GLY A 40 -7.62 -6.10 10.12
CA GLY A 40 -6.23 -6.45 9.86
C GLY A 40 -6.04 -7.21 8.54
N GLY A 41 -6.98 -8.10 8.20
CA GLY A 41 -7.00 -8.80 6.91
C GLY A 41 -7.20 -7.84 5.73
N VAL A 42 -8.14 -6.88 5.85
CA VAL A 42 -8.34 -5.84 4.84
C VAL A 42 -7.08 -4.98 4.68
N PHE A 43 -6.45 -4.58 5.79
CA PHE A 43 -5.15 -3.91 5.76
C PHE A 43 -4.12 -4.72 4.98
N PHE A 44 -4.02 -6.03 5.24
CA PHE A 44 -3.02 -6.90 4.62
C PHE A 44 -3.19 -6.95 3.10
N VAL A 45 -4.42 -7.16 2.62
CA VAL A 45 -4.72 -7.19 1.18
C VAL A 45 -4.36 -5.87 0.50
N LEU A 46 -4.74 -4.74 1.10
CA LEU A 46 -4.44 -3.41 0.57
C LEU A 46 -2.93 -3.12 0.56
N ALA A 47 -2.23 -3.47 1.64
CA ALA A 47 -0.79 -3.29 1.75
C ALA A 47 -0.02 -4.13 0.71
N THR A 48 -0.42 -5.40 0.52
CA THR A 48 0.19 -6.27 -0.48
C THR A 48 -0.06 -5.76 -1.90
N ALA A 49 -1.30 -5.36 -2.22
CA ALA A 49 -1.63 -4.82 -3.54
C ALA A 49 -0.83 -3.55 -3.88
N LEU A 50 -0.69 -2.63 -2.91
CA LEU A 50 0.15 -1.43 -3.07
C LEU A 50 1.64 -1.76 -3.20
N GLY A 51 2.14 -2.71 -2.40
CA GLY A 51 3.52 -3.16 -2.46
C GLY A 51 3.86 -3.73 -3.83
N GLN A 52 3.00 -4.61 -4.36
CA GLN A 52 3.16 -5.16 -5.71
C GLN A 52 3.10 -4.07 -6.78
N TRP A 53 2.11 -3.17 -6.71
CA TRP A 53 1.99 -2.07 -7.68
C TRP A 53 3.21 -1.15 -7.68
N SER A 54 3.78 -0.87 -6.50
CA SER A 54 5.02 -0.10 -6.35
C SER A 54 6.22 -0.86 -6.91
N SER A 55 6.33 -2.17 -6.63
CA SER A 55 7.42 -3.02 -7.12
C SER A 55 7.45 -3.09 -8.64
N THR A 56 6.30 -3.34 -9.28
CA THR A 56 6.19 -3.38 -10.75
C THR A 56 6.61 -2.05 -11.38
N LYS A 57 6.29 -0.91 -10.75
CA LYS A 57 6.75 0.40 -11.24
C LYS A 57 8.24 0.63 -11.06
N ASN A 58 8.83 0.04 -10.04
CA ASN A 58 10.26 0.13 -9.78
C ASN A 58 11.08 -0.74 -10.74
N GLU A 59 10.63 -1.98 -11.01
CA GLU A 59 11.25 -2.86 -12.01
C GLU A 59 11.24 -2.25 -13.41
N ASP A 60 10.10 -1.68 -13.81
CA ASP A 60 9.95 -0.98 -15.09
C ASP A 60 10.85 0.27 -15.18
N TYR A 61 11.10 0.94 -14.04
CA TYR A 61 12.03 2.07 -13.95
C TYR A 61 13.50 1.63 -14.09
N VAL A 62 13.87 0.52 -13.44
CA VAL A 62 15.22 -0.05 -13.52
C VAL A 62 15.49 -0.58 -14.94
N TYR A 63 14.57 -1.34 -15.53
CA TYR A 63 14.66 -1.83 -16.91
C TYR A 63 14.73 -0.66 -17.92
N ARG A 64 13.93 0.38 -17.68
CA ARG A 64 14.00 1.74 -18.27
C ARG A 64 15.42 2.29 -18.36
N LYS A 65 16.11 2.24 -17.23
CA LYS A 65 17.35 2.97 -16.94
C LYS A 65 18.61 2.14 -17.21
N SER A 66 18.54 0.81 -17.16
CA SER A 66 19.65 -0.11 -17.43
C SER A 66 19.91 -0.34 -18.92
N GLY A 67 19.17 0.33 -19.80
CA GLY A 67 19.23 0.10 -21.25
C GLY A 67 18.32 -1.06 -21.63
N GLY A 68 17.20 -0.75 -22.30
CA GLY A 68 16.50 -1.75 -23.11
C GLY A 68 17.43 -2.31 -24.21
N PRO A 69 16.98 -3.27 -25.04
CA PRO A 69 17.80 -4.19 -25.86
C PRO A 69 18.63 -3.56 -27.00
N TYR A 70 19.24 -2.40 -26.78
CA TYR A 70 20.02 -1.61 -27.72
C TYR A 70 21.40 -1.23 -27.14
N LEU A 71 21.93 -2.02 -26.20
CA LEU A 71 23.35 -2.08 -25.85
C LEU A 71 23.84 -3.51 -26.08
#